data_AF-A0A6S6XND2-F1
#
_entry.id   AF-A0A6S6XND2-F1
#
_cell.length_a   1.000
_cell.length_b   1.000
_cell.length_c   1.000
_cell.angle_alpha   90.00
_cell.angle_beta   90.00
_cell.angle_gamma   90.00
#
_symmetry.space_group_name_H-M   'P 1'
#
loop_
_entity.id
_entity.type
_entity.pdbx_description
1 polymer ?
#
loop_
_entity_poly.entity_id
_entity_poly.type
_entity_poly.pdbx_seq_one_letter_code
_entity_poly.pdbx_strand_id
1 'polypeptide(L)'
;MIIQLKDGSYERIESIEQLKYLIKDSLGEYATNIIVDKIEDEISELEEQANYTQQKIHTDLDSYECSLESQKSAADDMNDYIEQMINYIGTNKRLNKSKLKEMLTDAHRVWQNNF
;
A
#
# COMPACT_ATOMS: atom_id res chain seq x y z
N MET A 1 2.67 21.93 22.13
CA MET A 1 1.40 21.87 22.90
C MET A 1 1.32 23.09 23.82
N ILE A 2 0.14 23.67 24.04
CA ILE A 2 -0.06 24.72 25.05
C ILE A 2 -0.88 24.11 26.19
N ILE A 3 -0.41 24.24 27.43
CA ILE A 3 -1.06 23.69 28.63
C ILE A 3 -1.44 24.84 29.56
N GLN A 4 -2.63 24.79 30.15
CA GLN A 4 -3.02 25.70 31.22
C GLN A 4 -2.61 25.12 32.57
N LEU A 5 -1.86 25.89 33.36
CA LEU A 5 -1.46 25.52 34.71
C LEU A 5 -2.57 25.83 35.73
N LYS A 6 -2.44 25.29 36.95
CA LYS A 6 -3.45 25.45 38.02
C LYS A 6 -3.65 26.90 38.46
N ASP A 7 -2.64 27.75 38.28
CA ASP A 7 -2.70 29.19 38.57
C ASP A 7 -3.37 30.01 37.45
N GLY A 8 -3.82 29.33 36.37
CA GLY A 8 -4.46 29.94 35.21
C GLY A 8 -3.49 30.47 34.16
N SER A 9 -2.17 30.38 34.39
CA SER A 9 -1.15 30.72 33.40
C SER A 9 -1.07 29.66 32.30
N TYR A 10 -0.47 30.01 31.17
CA TYR A 10 -0.30 29.11 30.03
C TYR A 10 1.18 28.91 29.75
N GLU A 11 1.58 27.65 29.59
CA GLU A 11 2.93 27.29 29.17
C GLU A 11 2.91 26.62 27.80
N ARG A 12 3.93 26.94 27.00
CA ARG A 12 4.17 26.31 25.72
C ARG A 12 5.19 25.21 25.91
N ILE A 13 4.79 23.99 25.57
CA ILE A 13 5.61 22.78 25.61
C ILE A 13 5.96 22.37 24.19
N GLU A 14 7.25 22.40 23.89
CA GLU A 14 7.85 22.09 22.60
C GLU A 14 8.65 20.78 22.63
N SER A 15 8.95 20.24 23.83
CA SER A 15 9.67 18.97 23.96
C SER A 15 9.16 18.11 25.13
N ILE A 16 9.50 16.82 25.08
CA ILE A 16 9.21 15.85 26.14
C ILE A 16 9.94 16.23 27.43
N GLU A 17 11.15 16.80 27.35
CA GLU A 17 11.91 17.25 28.51
C GLU A 17 11.17 18.38 29.24
N GLN A 18 10.59 19.33 28.51
CA GLN A 18 9.78 20.40 29.11
C GLN A 18 8.55 19.84 29.81
N LEU A 19 7.90 18.83 29.22
CA LEU A 19 6.79 18.12 29.83
C LEU A 19 7.23 17.36 31.10
N LYS A 20 8.38 16.68 31.06
CA LYS A 20 9.00 15.98 32.19
C LYS A 20 9.25 16.94 33.36
N TYR A 21 9.82 18.10 33.08
CA TYR A 21 10.07 19.11 34.11
C TYR A 21 8.78 19.61 34.76
N LEU A 22 7.74 19.90 33.98
CA LEU A 22 6.45 20.34 34.52
C LEU A 22 5.78 19.28 35.41
N ILE A 23 5.78 18.03 34.96
CA ILE A 23 5.20 16.91 35.72
C ILE A 23 6.00 16.70 37.01
N LYS A 24 7.33 16.81 36.96
CA LYS A 24 8.20 16.68 38.13
C LYS A 24 7.98 17.77 39.14
N ASP A 25 7.86 19.01 38.69
CA ASP A 25 7.57 20.16 39.55
C ASP A 25 6.18 20.04 40.22
N SER A 26 5.19 19.52 39.47
CA SER A 26 3.80 19.46 39.94
C SER A 26 3.44 18.22 40.77
N LEU A 27 3.99 17.05 40.42
CA LEU A 27 3.58 15.73 40.95
C LEU A 27 4.73 14.96 41.61
N GLY A 28 5.96 15.47 41.52
CA GLY A 28 7.15 14.82 42.05
C GLY A 28 7.76 13.79 41.11
N GLU A 29 9.00 13.41 41.42
CA GLU A 29 9.86 12.58 40.58
C GLU A 29 9.30 11.18 40.31
N TYR A 30 8.72 10.54 41.32
CA TYR A 30 8.15 9.19 41.19
C TYR A 30 6.97 9.15 40.20
N ALA A 31 6.03 10.10 40.32
CA ALA A 31 4.90 10.20 39.41
C ALA A 31 5.34 10.56 37.98
N THR A 32 6.39 11.37 37.87
CA THR A 32 6.97 11.75 36.57
C THR A 32 7.47 10.53 35.82
N ASN A 33 8.27 9.70 36.46
CA ASN A 33 8.83 8.51 35.82
C ASN A 33 7.71 7.59 35.32
N ILE A 34 6.69 7.31 36.14
CA ILE A 34 5.57 6.45 35.72
C ILE A 34 4.80 7.04 34.52
N ILE A 35 4.54 8.35 34.52
CA ILE A 35 3.76 8.98 33.45
C ILE A 35 4.58 9.04 32.16
N VAL A 36 5.86 9.36 32.27
CA VAL A 36 6.80 9.39 31.16
C VAL A 36 6.94 8.02 30.53
N ASP A 37 7.21 6.99 31.32
CA ASP A 37 7.42 5.63 30.84
C ASP A 37 6.18 5.17 30.05
N LYS A 38 4.99 5.45 30.57
CA LYS A 38 3.72 5.16 29.85
C LYS A 38 3.59 5.91 28.53
N ILE A 39 3.98 7.18 28.49
CA ILE A 39 3.92 7.99 27.27
C ILE A 39 4.93 7.45 26.25
N GLU A 40 6.14 7.08 26.69
CA GLU A 40 7.18 6.51 25.84
C GLU A 40 6.75 5.14 25.28
N ASP A 41 6.15 4.29 26.11
CA ASP A 41 5.56 3.01 25.69
C ASP A 41 4.45 3.21 24.65
N GLU A 42 3.49 4.10 24.90
CA GLU A 42 2.40 4.41 23.96
C GLU A 42 2.93 4.98 22.63
N ILE A 43 3.94 5.86 22.68
CA ILE A 43 4.59 6.38 21.47
C ILE A 43 5.25 5.25 20.69
N SER A 44 5.98 4.36 21.36
CA SER A 44 6.64 3.22 20.71
C SER A 44 5.64 2.29 20.04
N GLU A 45 4.51 1.99 20.69
CA GLU A 45 3.44 1.17 20.10
C GLU A 45 2.82 1.85 18.86
N LEU A 46 2.60 3.16 18.92
CA LEU A 46 2.07 3.92 17.79
C LEU A 46 3.05 3.97 16.61
N GLU A 47 4.35 4.12 16.88
CA GLU A 47 5.39 4.07 15.85
C GLU A 47 5.47 2.69 15.19
N GLU A 48 5.37 1.61 15.97
CA GLU A 48 5.33 0.25 15.44
C GLU A 48 4.10 0.02 14.56
N GLN A 49 2.91 0.43 15.01
CA GLN A 49 1.67 0.33 14.23
C GLN A 49 1.73 1.16 12.95
N ALA A 50 2.28 2.37 12.99
CA ALA A 50 2.44 3.22 11.83
C ALA A 50 3.39 2.58 10.80
N ASN A 51 4.52 2.03 11.25
CA ASN A 51 5.46 1.33 10.40
C ASN A 51 4.84 0.07 9.78
N TYR A 52 4.15 -0.76 10.58
CA TYR A 52 3.42 -1.93 10.08
C TYR A 52 2.38 -1.55 9.02
N THR A 53 1.62 -0.47 9.27
CA THR A 53 0.62 0.02 8.31
C THR A 53 1.28 0.49 7.01
N GLN A 54 2.38 1.23 7.09
CA GLN A 54 3.14 1.65 5.91
C GLN A 54 3.67 0.46 5.12
N GLN A 55 4.26 -0.53 5.79
CA GLN A 55 4.75 -1.76 5.16
C GLN A 55 3.62 -2.54 4.49
N LYS A 56 2.47 -2.65 5.15
CA LYS A 56 1.31 -3.33 4.60
C LYS A 56 0.77 -2.61 3.35
N ILE A 57 0.61 -1.30 3.42
CA ILE A 57 0.19 -0.48 2.26
C ILE A 57 1.16 -0.67 1.10
N HIS A 58 2.47 -0.65 1.36
CA HIS A 58 3.47 -0.84 0.31
C HIS A 58 3.38 -2.24 -0.31
N THR A 59 3.29 -3.27 0.53
CA THR A 59 3.13 -4.66 0.07
C THR A 59 1.86 -4.86 -0.76
N ASP A 60 0.74 -4.27 -0.32
CA ASP A 60 -0.53 -4.34 -1.05
C ASP A 60 -0.41 -3.62 -2.40
N LEU A 61 0.20 -2.43 -2.44
CA LEU A 61 0.44 -1.68 -3.67
C LEU A 61 1.35 -2.44 -4.65
N ASP A 62 2.45 -3.03 -4.17
CA ASP A 62 3.36 -3.84 -4.98
C ASP A 62 2.63 -5.08 -5.56
N SER A 63 1.74 -5.70 -4.77
CA SER A 63 0.92 -6.81 -5.23
C SER A 63 -0.08 -6.38 -6.31
N TYR A 64 -0.69 -5.20 -6.17
CA TYR A 64 -1.57 -4.62 -7.18
C TYR A 64 -0.80 -4.27 -8.46
N GLU A 65 0.38 -3.68 -8.35
CA GLU A 65 1.24 -3.35 -9.50
C GLU A 65 1.65 -4.62 -10.26
N CYS A 66 2.11 -5.66 -9.56
CA CYS A 66 2.40 -6.97 -10.16
C CYS A 66 1.18 -7.54 -10.90
N SER A 67 -0.01 -7.43 -10.30
CA SER A 67 -1.25 -7.93 -10.90
C SER A 67 -1.63 -7.14 -12.16
N LEU A 68 -1.48 -5.81 -12.12
CA LEU A 68 -1.73 -4.94 -13.27
C LEU A 68 -0.74 -5.20 -14.41
N GLU A 69 0.53 -5.42 -14.10
CA GLU A 69 1.54 -5.72 -15.11
C GLU A 69 1.30 -7.08 -15.76
N SER A 70 0.91 -8.09 -14.99
CA SER A 70 0.48 -9.39 -15.53
C SER A 70 -0.75 -9.26 -16.43
N GLN A 71 -1.76 -8.50 -16.02
CA GLN A 71 -2.97 -8.27 -16.82
C GLN A 71 -2.67 -7.49 -18.11
N LYS A 72 -1.77 -6.50 -18.04
CA LYS A 72 -1.31 -5.74 -19.20
C LYS A 72 -0.60 -6.64 -20.20
N SER A 73 0.35 -7.47 -19.74
CA SER A 73 1.05 -8.43 -20.60
C SER A 73 0.07 -9.38 -21.28
N ALA A 74 -0.93 -9.88 -20.54
CA ALA A 74 -1.95 -10.76 -21.11
C ALA A 74 -2.82 -10.06 -22.16
N ALA A 75 -3.15 -8.79 -21.93
CA ALA A 75 -3.90 -7.99 -22.90
C ALA A 75 -3.09 -7.72 -24.18
N ASP A 76 -1.79 -7.46 -24.05
CA ASP A 76 -0.88 -7.29 -25.19
C ASP A 76 -0.78 -8.59 -26.01
N ASP A 77 -0.61 -9.75 -25.35
CA ASP A 77 -0.62 -11.06 -26.03
C ASP A 77 -1.93 -11.31 -26.78
N MET A 78 -3.08 -10.95 -26.19
CA MET A 78 -4.37 -11.08 -26.85
C MET A 78 -4.50 -10.17 -28.07
N ASN A 79 -4.00 -8.94 -27.97
CA ASN A 79 -4.00 -8.02 -29.09
C ASN A 79 -3.18 -8.60 -30.25
N ASP A 80 -2.01 -9.18 -29.97
CA ASP A 80 -1.19 -9.86 -30.97
C ASP A 80 -1.93 -11.01 -31.66
N TYR A 81 -2.65 -11.85 -30.90
CA TYR A 81 -3.46 -12.92 -31.50
C TYR A 81 -4.59 -12.37 -32.38
N ILE A 82 -5.26 -11.30 -31.95
CA ILE A 82 -6.32 -10.65 -32.72
C ILE A 82 -5.76 -10.06 -34.02
N GLU A 83 -4.64 -9.36 -33.96
CA GLU A 83 -3.98 -8.81 -35.15
C GLU A 83 -3.58 -9.91 -36.13
N GLN A 84 -3.00 -11.01 -35.63
CA GLN A 84 -2.67 -12.18 -36.46
C GLN A 84 -3.92 -12.76 -37.14
N MET A 85 -5.05 -12.85 -36.43
CA MET A 85 -6.31 -13.33 -36.99
C MET A 85 -6.89 -12.38 -38.03
N ILE A 86 -6.90 -11.08 -37.77
CA ILE A 86 -7.33 -10.05 -38.73
C ILE A 86 -6.49 -10.14 -40.00
N ASN A 87 -5.17 -10.21 -39.86
CA ASN A 87 -4.25 -10.33 -40.99
C ASN A 87 -4.50 -11.63 -41.77
N TYR A 88 -4.69 -12.76 -41.07
CA TYR A 88 -5.01 -14.04 -41.71
C TYR A 88 -6.29 -13.95 -42.53
N ILE A 89 -7.35 -13.35 -41.98
CA ILE A 89 -8.64 -13.19 -42.68
C ILE A 89 -8.49 -12.25 -43.88
N GLY A 90 -7.78 -11.12 -43.72
CA GLY A 90 -7.63 -10.10 -44.75
C GLY A 90 -6.76 -10.54 -45.93
N THR A 91 -5.76 -11.39 -45.70
CA THR A 91 -4.80 -11.81 -46.73
C THR A 91 -5.20 -13.09 -47.48
N ASN A 92 -6.05 -13.93 -46.90
CA ASN A 92 -6.37 -15.24 -47.47
C ASN A 92 -7.70 -15.23 -48.23
N LYS A 93 -7.62 -15.41 -49.56
CA LYS A 93 -8.79 -15.50 -50.45
C LYS A 93 -9.76 -16.66 -50.11
N ARG A 94 -9.25 -17.73 -49.49
CA ARG A 94 -10.03 -18.86 -48.95
C ARG A 94 -9.55 -19.15 -47.54
N LEU A 95 -10.48 -19.18 -46.58
CA LEU A 95 -10.17 -19.38 -45.17
C LEU A 95 -10.03 -20.86 -44.83
N ASN A 96 -8.92 -21.23 -44.18
CA ASN A 96 -8.78 -22.53 -43.52
C ASN A 96 -9.41 -22.42 -42.12
N LYS A 97 -10.60 -23.01 -41.97
CA LYS A 97 -11.35 -23.00 -40.71
C LYS A 97 -10.62 -23.70 -39.56
N SER A 98 -9.81 -24.73 -39.86
CA SER A 98 -9.03 -25.43 -38.83
C SER A 98 -7.96 -24.52 -38.24
N LYS A 99 -7.23 -23.80 -39.11
CA LYS A 99 -6.21 -22.84 -38.70
C LYS A 99 -6.82 -21.68 -37.89
N LEU A 100 -7.95 -21.14 -38.34
CA LEU A 100 -8.64 -20.08 -37.60
C LEU A 100 -9.10 -20.56 -36.20
N LYS A 101 -9.60 -21.80 -36.11
CA LYS A 101 -9.99 -22.40 -34.84
C LYS A 101 -8.80 -22.57 -33.88
N GLU A 102 -7.64 -22.96 -34.41
CA GLU A 102 -6.40 -23.08 -33.63
C GLU A 102 -5.99 -21.72 -33.06
N MET A 103 -5.94 -20.68 -33.90
CA MET A 103 -5.62 -19.30 -33.47
C MET A 103 -6.58 -18.77 -32.40
N LEU A 104 -7.88 -19.04 -32.53
CA LEU A 104 -8.89 -18.70 -31.51
C LEU A 104 -8.70 -19.48 -30.21
N THR A 105 -8.28 -20.73 -30.30
CA THR A 105 -8.05 -21.59 -29.12
C THR A 105 -6.83 -21.12 -28.35
N ASP A 106 -5.76 -20.74 -29.05
CA ASP A 106 -4.56 -20.19 -28.42
C ASP A 106 -4.84 -18.86 -27.71
N ALA A 107 -5.56 -17.95 -28.36
CA ALA A 107 -6.01 -16.69 -27.75
C ALA A 107 -6.87 -16.94 -26.50
N HIS A 108 -7.80 -17.91 -26.57
CA HIS A 108 -8.64 -18.26 -25.44
C HIS A 108 -7.85 -18.90 -24.27
N ARG A 109 -6.82 -19.68 -24.57
CA ARG A 109 -5.95 -20.26 -23.54
C ARG A 109 -5.16 -19.17 -22.80
N VAL A 110 -4.64 -18.19 -23.52
CA VAL A 110 -3.95 -17.05 -22.90
C VAL A 110 -4.91 -16.24 -22.01
N TRP A 111 -6.16 -16.04 -22.44
CA TRP A 111 -7.18 -15.43 -21.59
C TRP A 111 -7.41 -16.21 -20.28
N GLN A 112 -7.69 -17.52 -20.37
CA GLN A 112 -7.96 -18.35 -19.18
C GLN A 112 -6.80 -18.43 -18.20
N ASN A 113 -5.56 -18.31 -18.68
CA ASN A 113 -4.39 -18.38 -17.82
C ASN A 113 -4.11 -17.07 -17.08
N ASN A 114 -4.73 -15.96 -17.50
CA ASN A 114 -4.44 -14.61 -16.98
C ASN A 114 -5.67 -13.89 -16.39
N PHE A 115 -6.88 -14.40 -16.58
CA PHE A 115 -8.15 -13.86 -16.09
C PHE A 115 -9.09 -14.98 -15.60
#